data_AF-A0A6L3Y095-F1
#
_entry.id   AF-A0A6L3Y095-F1
#
_cell.length_a   1.000
_cell.length_b   1.000
_cell.length_c   1.000
_cell.angle_alpha   90.00
_cell.angle_beta   90.00
_cell.angle_gamma   90.00
#
_symmetry.space_group_name_H-M   'P 1'
#
loop_
_entity.id
_entity.type
_entity.pdbx_description
1 polymer ?
#
loop_
_entity_poly.entity_id
_entity_poly.type
_entity_poly.pdbx_seq_one_letter_code
_entity_poly.pdbx_strand_id
1 'polypeptide(L)'
;MPKSIQDYTPILSLLSTARLGAVQGTFNVQPGLETYGFSLWLQNAAASLYPLMQQLELVLRNSIDKAARQRFQDKWWDKIKYDTTKDNHSKFINCIREAESTLKKRWKEKEAARLGLASSNLVTTQPPAFDHDDIIATTTFSTWESVLLEALHTDDNSEKNDYLWPLSLSKAFRRLNLIDNKPIEARRKLINMLKEIRDYRNRLFHHDCIWIKSKTVDAQTAIESIREKINLIEKIIRAISPITCNALNAWGMFENARRICSTSELAIYTNLDYETIKDEDLKVLNKIFERTNGGRSSVPMYVGDNSCVFYKIR
;
A
#
# COMPACT_ATOMS: atom_id res chain seq x y z
N MET A 1 5.74 0.28 -31.06
CA MET A 1 6.43 -0.92 -30.52
C MET A 1 7.93 -0.77 -30.74
N PRO A 2 8.82 -1.30 -29.88
CA PRO A 2 10.24 -1.38 -30.21
C PRO A 2 10.41 -2.31 -31.41
N LYS A 3 10.36 -1.77 -32.63
CA LYS A 3 10.58 -2.52 -33.88
C LYS A 3 11.98 -3.17 -33.93
N SER A 4 12.85 -2.78 -33.02
CA SER A 4 14.18 -3.34 -32.80
C SER A 4 14.19 -4.77 -32.25
N ILE A 5 13.09 -5.25 -31.65
CA ILE A 5 13.00 -6.62 -31.13
C ILE A 5 12.02 -7.39 -32.01
N GLN A 6 12.55 -8.39 -32.73
CA GLN A 6 11.79 -9.19 -33.69
C GLN A 6 11.19 -10.46 -33.07
N ASP A 7 11.83 -11.01 -32.02
CA ASP A 7 11.37 -12.22 -31.35
C ASP A 7 11.29 -12.02 -29.83
N TYR A 8 10.09 -12.24 -29.29
CA TYR A 8 9.79 -12.14 -27.86
C TYR A 8 9.76 -13.52 -27.16
N THR A 9 9.90 -14.61 -27.90
CA THR A 9 9.83 -15.99 -27.38
C THR A 9 10.83 -16.25 -26.24
N PRO A 10 12.11 -15.84 -26.34
CA PRO A 10 13.08 -16.06 -25.26
C PRO A 10 12.76 -15.30 -23.97
N ILE A 11 12.06 -14.16 -24.07
CA ILE A 11 11.68 -13.35 -22.92
C ILE A 11 10.45 -13.98 -22.25
N LEU A 12 9.46 -14.36 -23.06
CA LEU A 12 8.22 -14.95 -22.57
C LEU A 12 8.43 -16.34 -21.95
N SER A 13 9.42 -17.11 -22.40
CA SER A 13 9.75 -18.42 -21.82
C SER A 13 10.23 -18.33 -20.36
N LEU A 14 10.68 -17.15 -19.91
CA LEU A 14 11.09 -16.87 -18.54
C LEU A 14 9.92 -16.42 -17.64
N LEU A 15 8.74 -16.20 -18.22
CA LEU A 15 7.54 -15.81 -17.48
C LEU A 15 6.64 -17.03 -17.22
N SER A 16 5.95 -17.03 -16.09
CA SER A 16 5.06 -18.13 -15.70
C SER A 16 3.91 -18.32 -16.69
N THR A 17 3.81 -19.51 -17.29
CA THR A 17 2.74 -19.89 -18.24
C THR A 17 1.34 -19.73 -17.63
N ALA A 18 1.18 -20.09 -16.36
CA ALA A 18 -0.08 -19.93 -15.63
C ALA A 18 -0.50 -18.45 -15.49
N ARG A 19 0.49 -17.55 -15.31
CA ARG A 19 0.26 -16.11 -15.25
C ARG A 19 -0.11 -15.54 -16.62
N LEU A 20 0.52 -16.03 -17.69
CA LEU A 20 0.24 -15.58 -19.05
C LEU A 20 -1.14 -16.06 -19.56
N GLY A 21 -1.54 -17.30 -19.24
CA GLY A 21 -2.83 -17.87 -19.69
C GLY A 21 -4.06 -17.14 -19.13
N ALA A 22 -4.04 -16.73 -17.86
CA ALA A 22 -5.14 -15.98 -17.25
C ALA A 22 -5.34 -14.57 -17.85
N VAL A 23 -4.27 -14.01 -18.43
CA VAL A 23 -4.25 -12.67 -19.01
C VAL A 23 -4.90 -12.65 -20.40
N GLN A 24 -4.56 -13.63 -21.24
CA GLN A 24 -5.05 -13.68 -22.62
C GLN A 24 -6.59 -13.73 -22.70
N GLY A 25 -7.22 -14.57 -21.87
CA GLY A 25 -8.68 -14.69 -21.85
C GLY A 25 -9.42 -13.47 -21.27
N THR A 26 -8.80 -12.74 -20.34
CA THR A 26 -9.44 -11.60 -19.66
C THR A 26 -9.23 -10.28 -20.41
N PHE A 27 -8.04 -10.07 -20.97
CA PHE A 27 -7.64 -8.79 -21.55
C PHE A 27 -7.60 -8.81 -23.08
N ASN A 28 -7.91 -9.95 -23.71
CA ASN A 28 -7.89 -10.15 -25.16
C ASN A 28 -6.54 -9.75 -25.80
N VAL A 29 -5.44 -10.10 -25.12
CA VAL A 29 -4.07 -9.72 -25.48
C VAL A 29 -3.46 -10.79 -26.39
N GLN A 30 -2.88 -10.38 -27.51
CA GLN A 30 -2.25 -11.31 -28.45
C GLN A 30 -0.90 -11.86 -27.94
N PRO A 31 -0.51 -13.08 -28.36
CA PRO A 31 0.79 -13.66 -28.01
C PRO A 31 1.98 -12.80 -28.46
N GLY A 32 3.12 -13.00 -27.80
CA GLY A 32 4.34 -12.27 -28.12
C GLY A 32 4.35 -10.89 -27.47
N LEU A 33 4.16 -9.88 -28.28
CA LEU A 33 4.56 -8.52 -27.97
C LEU A 33 3.57 -7.80 -27.05
N GLU A 34 2.26 -7.93 -27.32
CA GLU A 34 1.23 -7.40 -26.44
C GLU A 34 1.24 -8.10 -25.08
N THR A 35 1.52 -9.42 -25.06
CA THR A 35 1.66 -10.20 -23.82
C THR A 35 2.79 -9.64 -22.94
N TYR A 36 3.94 -9.33 -23.54
CA TYR A 36 5.04 -8.71 -22.81
C TYR A 36 4.70 -7.28 -22.35
N GLY A 37 4.09 -6.48 -23.22
CA GLY A 37 3.60 -5.13 -22.91
C GLY A 37 2.64 -5.12 -21.71
N PHE A 38 1.66 -6.01 -21.70
CA PHE A 38 0.76 -6.22 -20.56
C PHE A 38 1.53 -6.53 -19.28
N SER A 39 2.55 -7.39 -19.35
CA SER A 39 3.35 -7.74 -18.16
C SER A 39 4.06 -6.51 -17.57
N LEU A 40 4.52 -5.58 -18.41
CA LEU A 40 5.15 -4.33 -17.99
C LEU A 40 4.13 -3.36 -17.42
N TRP A 41 2.95 -3.23 -18.04
CA TRP A 41 1.84 -2.46 -17.48
C TRP A 41 1.46 -2.98 -16.10
N LEU A 42 1.29 -4.30 -15.94
CA LEU A 42 0.91 -4.92 -14.68
C LEU A 42 1.92 -4.62 -13.55
N GLN A 43 3.21 -4.63 -13.87
CA GLN A 43 4.27 -4.24 -12.93
C GLN A 43 4.16 -2.77 -12.54
N ASN A 44 3.96 -1.87 -13.50
CA ASN A 44 3.78 -0.44 -13.24
C ASN A 44 2.49 -0.13 -12.47
N ALA A 45 1.39 -0.82 -12.79
CA ALA A 45 0.12 -0.73 -12.09
C ALA A 45 0.29 -1.17 -10.63
N ALA A 46 0.91 -2.32 -10.38
CA ALA A 46 1.23 -2.77 -9.02
C ALA A 46 2.15 -1.77 -8.29
N ALA A 47 3.17 -1.27 -8.97
CA ALA A 47 4.12 -0.31 -8.41
C ALA A 47 3.44 0.99 -7.96
N SER A 48 2.47 1.48 -8.74
CA SER A 48 1.75 2.72 -8.45
C SER A 48 0.90 2.66 -7.17
N LEU A 49 0.61 1.46 -6.66
CA LEU A 49 -0.20 1.25 -5.45
C LEU A 49 0.63 1.27 -4.16
N TYR A 50 1.95 1.01 -4.22
CA TYR A 50 2.80 0.96 -3.03
C TYR A 50 2.82 2.27 -2.23
N PRO A 51 2.96 3.46 -2.84
CA PRO A 51 2.95 4.71 -2.09
C PRO A 51 1.66 4.89 -1.29
N LEU A 52 0.50 4.53 -1.87
CA LEU A 52 -0.79 4.63 -1.20
C LEU A 52 -0.90 3.67 0.00
N MET A 53 -0.42 2.42 -0.18
CA MET A 53 -0.39 1.42 0.90
C MET A 53 0.51 1.84 2.05
N GLN A 54 1.72 2.30 1.75
CA GLN A 54 2.68 2.76 2.74
C GLN A 54 2.12 3.96 3.52
N GLN A 55 1.51 4.92 2.82
CA GLN A 55 0.89 6.08 3.46
C GLN A 55 -0.24 5.64 4.39
N LEU A 56 -1.11 4.73 3.96
CA LEU A 56 -2.17 4.18 4.81
C LEU A 56 -1.60 3.51 6.08
N GLU A 57 -0.57 2.67 5.94
CA GLU A 57 0.06 1.98 7.06
C GLU A 57 0.65 2.99 8.07
N LEU A 58 1.39 3.98 7.58
CA LEU A 58 2.01 5.02 8.41
C LEU A 58 0.96 5.87 9.13
N VAL A 59 -0.07 6.36 8.44
CA VAL A 59 -1.08 7.23 9.08
C VAL A 59 -1.96 6.46 10.05
N LEU A 60 -2.31 5.20 9.74
CA LEU A 60 -3.10 4.35 10.63
C LEU A 60 -2.35 4.11 11.94
N ARG A 61 -1.12 3.61 11.84
CA ARG A 61 -0.24 3.36 12.98
C ARG A 61 -0.08 4.59 13.84
N ASN A 62 0.40 5.68 13.24
CA ASN A 62 0.78 6.87 13.98
C ASN A 62 -0.46 7.57 14.59
N SER A 63 -1.62 7.48 13.95
CA SER A 63 -2.85 8.07 14.49
C SER A 63 -3.37 7.30 15.71
N ILE A 64 -3.39 5.97 15.64
CA ILE A 64 -3.80 5.12 16.77
C ILE A 64 -2.81 5.27 17.92
N ASP A 65 -1.51 5.18 17.62
CA ASP A 65 -0.47 5.31 18.63
C ASP A 65 -0.53 6.66 19.35
N LYS A 66 -0.63 7.77 18.60
CA LYS A 66 -0.77 9.11 19.18
C LYS A 66 -2.00 9.22 20.08
N ALA A 67 -3.14 8.67 19.67
CA ALA A 67 -4.35 8.69 20.48
C ALA A 67 -4.22 7.84 21.76
N ALA A 68 -3.51 6.70 21.69
CA ALA A 68 -3.26 5.84 22.84
C ALA A 68 -2.27 6.47 23.83
N ARG A 69 -1.14 7.01 23.34
CA ARG A 69 -0.12 7.69 24.17
C ARG A 69 -0.69 8.87 24.95
N GLN A 70 -1.66 9.60 24.39
CA GLN A 70 -2.33 10.69 25.11
C GLN A 70 -3.05 10.23 26.39
N ARG A 71 -3.50 8.98 26.46
CA ARG A 71 -4.22 8.44 27.63
C ARG A 71 -3.36 7.56 28.51
N PHE A 72 -2.49 6.77 27.90
CA PHE A 72 -1.75 5.69 28.58
C PHE A 72 -0.24 5.91 28.56
N GLN A 73 0.28 7.00 27.97
CA GLN A 73 1.71 7.26 27.79
C GLN A 73 2.41 6.18 26.95
N ASP A 74 3.73 6.18 26.96
CA ASP A 74 4.55 5.20 26.26
C ASP A 74 4.27 3.78 26.75
N LYS A 75 4.44 2.85 25.81
CA LYS A 75 4.16 1.41 25.98
C LYS A 75 2.73 1.16 26.48
N TRP A 76 1.77 1.91 25.93
CA TRP A 76 0.35 1.85 26.31
C TRP A 76 -0.26 0.45 26.19
N TRP A 77 0.26 -0.40 25.31
CA TRP A 77 -0.16 -1.80 25.17
C TRP A 77 0.02 -2.63 26.45
N ASP A 78 0.90 -2.21 27.37
CA ASP A 78 1.07 -2.87 28.68
C ASP A 78 0.08 -2.37 29.75
N LYS A 79 -0.68 -1.32 29.45
CA LYS A 79 -1.55 -0.62 30.41
C LYS A 79 -3.03 -0.78 30.13
N ILE A 80 -3.40 -1.05 28.88
CA ILE A 80 -4.80 -1.22 28.50
C ILE A 80 -5.34 -2.57 28.97
N LYS A 81 -6.62 -2.58 29.34
CA LYS A 81 -7.40 -3.82 29.49
C LYS A 81 -7.89 -4.32 28.14
N TYR A 82 -8.13 -5.62 28.07
CA TYR A 82 -8.82 -6.29 26.97
C TYR A 82 -9.66 -7.46 27.50
N ASP A 83 -10.80 -7.71 26.88
CA ASP A 83 -11.73 -8.76 27.27
C ASP A 83 -11.22 -10.13 26.78
N THR A 84 -10.83 -10.99 27.72
CA THR A 84 -10.30 -12.33 27.46
C THR A 84 -11.35 -13.34 27.00
N THR A 85 -12.64 -13.01 27.12
CA THR A 85 -13.74 -13.87 26.66
C THR A 85 -13.98 -13.76 25.16
N LYS A 86 -13.41 -12.76 24.49
CA LYS A 86 -13.59 -12.53 23.05
C LYS A 86 -12.57 -13.31 22.22
N ASP A 87 -12.98 -13.65 21.00
CA ASP A 87 -12.09 -14.26 20.01
C ASP A 87 -10.91 -13.35 19.68
N ASN A 88 -9.74 -13.98 19.51
CA ASN A 88 -8.49 -13.30 19.15
C ASN A 88 -8.09 -12.18 20.13
N HIS A 89 -8.54 -12.23 21.39
CA HIS A 89 -8.31 -11.17 22.37
C HIS A 89 -6.84 -10.79 22.56
N SER A 90 -5.94 -11.77 22.50
CA SER A 90 -4.50 -11.57 22.68
C SER A 90 -3.77 -11.23 21.39
N LYS A 91 -4.44 -11.20 20.23
CA LYS A 91 -3.78 -11.05 18.91
C LYS A 91 -2.94 -9.77 18.83
N PHE A 92 -3.49 -8.65 19.28
CA PHE A 92 -2.77 -7.37 19.29
C PHE A 92 -1.52 -7.42 20.18
N ILE A 93 -1.66 -7.91 21.41
CA ILE A 93 -0.55 -8.03 22.36
C ILE A 93 0.52 -8.98 21.82
N ASN A 94 0.13 -10.12 21.26
CA ASN A 94 1.05 -11.08 20.65
C ASN A 94 1.83 -10.46 19.49
N CYS A 95 1.19 -9.66 18.63
CA CYS A 95 1.88 -8.92 17.58
C CYS A 95 2.92 -7.93 18.13
N ILE A 96 2.63 -7.25 19.25
CA ILE A 96 3.61 -6.38 19.91
C ILE A 96 4.79 -7.20 20.46
N ARG A 97 4.53 -8.33 21.12
CA ARG A 97 5.59 -9.23 21.62
C ARG A 97 6.44 -9.83 20.50
N GLU A 98 5.83 -10.11 19.36
CA GLU A 98 6.54 -10.57 18.17
C GLU A 98 7.47 -9.48 17.59
N ALA A 99 7.03 -8.21 17.61
CA ALA A 99 7.88 -7.08 17.24
C ALA A 99 9.08 -6.92 18.22
N GLU A 100 8.85 -7.02 19.53
CA GLU A 100 9.92 -7.03 20.53
C GLU A 100 10.89 -8.20 20.34
N SER A 101 10.39 -9.40 20.05
CA SER A 101 11.20 -10.59 19.75
C SER A 101 12.05 -10.39 18.50
N THR A 102 11.47 -9.78 17.46
CA THR A 102 12.17 -9.45 16.21
C THR A 102 13.31 -8.47 16.46
N LEU A 103 13.09 -7.43 17.28
CA LEU A 103 14.14 -6.49 17.68
C LEU A 103 15.26 -7.19 18.45
N LYS A 104 14.91 -8.02 19.44
CA LYS A 104 15.88 -8.83 20.20
C LYS A 104 16.72 -9.70 19.28
N LYS A 105 16.08 -10.38 18.32
CA LYS A 105 16.77 -11.23 17.33
C LYS A 105 17.75 -10.43 16.47
N ARG A 106 17.29 -9.33 15.87
CA ARG A 106 18.13 -8.44 15.04
C ARG A 106 19.31 -7.88 15.83
N TRP A 107 19.09 -7.51 17.09
CA TRP A 107 20.16 -7.03 17.96
C TRP A 107 21.18 -8.15 18.23
N LYS A 108 20.74 -9.37 18.58
CA LYS A 108 21.66 -10.50 18.81
C LYS A 108 22.46 -10.86 17.57
N GLU A 109 21.87 -10.80 16.37
CA GLU A 109 22.59 -11.03 15.11
C GLU A 109 23.68 -9.99 14.89
N LYS A 110 23.39 -8.71 15.12
CA LYS A 110 24.38 -7.62 15.03
C LYS A 110 25.47 -7.76 16.08
N GLU A 111 25.11 -8.12 17.31
CA GLU A 111 26.05 -8.24 18.41
C GLU A 111 26.99 -9.45 18.22
N ALA A 112 26.47 -10.58 17.72
CA ALA A 112 27.28 -11.72 17.35
C ALA A 112 28.30 -11.37 16.26
N ALA A 113 27.87 -10.65 15.23
CA ALA A 113 28.78 -10.17 14.18
C ALA A 113 29.86 -9.22 14.74
N ARG A 114 29.48 -8.32 15.65
CA ARG A 114 30.43 -7.41 16.33
C ARG A 114 31.46 -8.15 17.18
N LEU A 115 31.04 -9.23 17.85
CA LEU A 115 31.90 -10.06 18.70
C LEU A 115 32.65 -11.16 17.93
N GLY A 116 32.43 -11.30 16.62
CA GLY A 116 33.04 -12.37 15.81
C GLY A 116 32.54 -13.78 16.15
N LEU A 117 31.32 -13.89 16.71
CA LEU A 117 30.74 -15.17 17.10
C LEU A 117 30.09 -15.89 15.91
N ALA A 118 30.27 -17.21 15.85
CA ALA A 118 29.70 -18.05 14.80
C ALA A 118 28.15 -18.14 14.84
N SER A 119 27.53 -17.79 15.96
CA SER A 119 26.07 -17.85 16.13
C SER A 119 25.58 -16.80 17.12
N SER A 120 24.41 -16.23 16.85
CA SER A 120 23.70 -15.31 17.75
C SER A 120 23.24 -15.94 19.06
N ASN A 121 23.21 -17.27 19.15
CA ASN A 121 22.92 -18.00 20.38
C ASN A 121 24.07 -17.94 21.40
N LEU A 122 25.29 -17.63 20.96
CA LEU A 122 26.47 -17.49 21.82
C LEU A 122 26.58 -16.12 22.47
N VAL A 123 25.71 -15.17 22.12
CA VAL A 123 25.67 -13.84 22.71
C VAL A 123 25.16 -13.93 24.14
N THR A 124 26.02 -13.60 25.10
CA THR A 124 25.70 -13.59 26.54
C THR A 124 25.37 -12.19 27.06
N THR A 125 25.67 -11.13 26.28
CA THR A 125 25.31 -9.76 26.60
C THR A 125 23.79 -9.57 26.51
N GLN A 126 23.25 -8.72 27.37
CA GLN A 126 21.81 -8.43 27.39
C GLN A 126 21.47 -7.37 26.34
N PRO A 127 20.33 -7.50 25.63
CA PRO A 127 19.86 -6.46 24.73
C PRO A 127 19.53 -5.19 25.52
N PRO A 128 19.70 -4.00 24.92
CA PRO A 128 19.21 -2.77 25.52
C PRO A 128 17.68 -2.82 25.68
N ALA A 129 17.14 -1.99 26.56
CA ALA A 129 15.71 -1.75 26.61
C ALA A 129 15.30 -1.04 25.30
N PHE A 130 14.48 -1.71 24.49
CA PHE A 130 13.91 -1.07 23.30
C PHE A 130 12.93 0.02 23.72
N ASP A 131 13.06 1.17 23.06
CA ASP A 131 12.15 2.28 23.28
C ASP A 131 10.78 2.00 22.64
N HIS A 132 9.84 2.90 22.85
CA HIS A 132 8.50 2.77 22.32
C HIS A 132 8.47 2.81 20.79
N ASP A 133 9.20 3.75 20.18
CA ASP A 133 9.16 4.01 18.74
C ASP A 133 9.83 2.87 17.94
N ASP A 134 10.88 2.24 18.48
CA ASP A 134 11.53 1.03 17.95
C ASP A 134 10.54 -0.11 17.79
N ILE A 135 9.73 -0.35 18.83
CA ILE A 135 8.72 -1.41 18.86
C ILE A 135 7.64 -1.10 17.83
N ILE A 136 7.09 0.12 17.85
CA ILE A 136 6.09 0.60 16.89
C ILE A 136 6.61 0.48 15.44
N ALA A 137 7.86 0.84 15.18
CA ALA A 137 8.48 0.76 13.86
C ALA A 137 8.65 -0.69 13.37
N THR A 138 8.77 -1.65 14.29
CA THR A 138 8.94 -3.09 13.97
C THR A 138 7.61 -3.83 13.80
N THR A 139 6.50 -3.26 14.27
CA THR A 139 5.16 -3.82 14.05
C THR A 139 4.83 -3.92 12.55
N THR A 140 3.88 -4.81 12.23
CA THR A 140 3.38 -4.98 10.85
C THR A 140 1.97 -4.41 10.72
N PHE A 141 1.49 -4.27 9.48
CA PHE A 141 0.11 -3.86 9.21
C PHE A 141 -0.94 -4.65 10.01
N SER A 142 -0.76 -5.96 10.22
CA SER A 142 -1.72 -6.80 10.94
C SER A 142 -1.86 -6.42 12.42
N THR A 143 -0.81 -5.84 13.01
CA THR A 143 -0.85 -5.31 14.38
C THR A 143 -1.90 -4.21 14.49
N TRP A 144 -1.90 -3.28 13.54
CA TRP A 144 -2.84 -2.13 13.51
C TRP A 144 -4.23 -2.49 13.01
N GLU A 145 -4.40 -3.62 12.31
CA GLU A 145 -5.72 -4.24 12.13
C GLU A 145 -6.24 -4.80 13.47
N SER A 146 -5.41 -5.59 14.16
CA SER A 146 -5.82 -6.31 15.37
C SER A 146 -6.15 -5.42 16.56
N VAL A 147 -5.57 -4.21 16.62
CA VAL A 147 -5.86 -3.23 17.67
C VAL A 147 -7.34 -2.77 17.64
N LEU A 148 -8.07 -2.99 16.54
CA LEU A 148 -9.48 -2.64 16.40
C LEU A 148 -10.45 -3.77 16.79
N LEU A 149 -9.94 -4.94 17.20
CA LEU A 149 -10.75 -6.09 17.59
C LEU A 149 -11.72 -5.79 18.75
N GLU A 150 -12.80 -6.57 18.83
CA GLU A 150 -13.84 -6.41 19.85
C GLU A 150 -13.28 -6.47 21.27
N ALA A 151 -12.27 -7.31 21.51
CA ALA A 151 -11.62 -7.46 22.82
C ALA A 151 -11.04 -6.16 23.38
N LEU A 152 -10.67 -5.19 22.53
CA LEU A 152 -10.07 -3.92 22.94
C LEU A 152 -11.10 -2.79 23.12
N HIS A 153 -12.39 -3.14 23.11
CA HIS A 153 -13.51 -2.24 23.31
C HIS A 153 -14.36 -2.69 24.49
N THR A 154 -14.84 -1.73 25.28
CA THR A 154 -15.84 -1.97 26.32
C THR A 154 -17.04 -1.01 26.16
N ASP A 155 -18.23 -1.53 26.40
CA ASP A 155 -19.44 -0.71 26.54
C ASP A 155 -19.72 -0.32 28.00
N ASP A 156 -19.03 -0.95 28.96
CA ASP A 156 -19.15 -0.63 30.39
C ASP A 156 -18.52 0.74 30.68
N ASN A 157 -19.37 1.70 31.07
CA ASN A 157 -18.96 3.06 31.39
C ASN A 157 -17.89 3.14 32.49
N SER A 158 -17.90 2.20 33.44
CA SER A 158 -16.93 2.17 34.54
C SER A 158 -15.53 1.76 34.07
N GLU A 159 -15.43 0.98 32.99
CA GLU A 159 -14.16 0.45 32.48
C GLU A 159 -13.59 1.22 31.28
N LYS A 160 -14.36 2.14 30.67
CA LYS A 160 -13.96 2.86 29.44
C LYS A 160 -12.59 3.54 29.53
N ASN A 161 -12.15 3.95 30.71
CA ASN A 161 -10.86 4.58 30.92
C ASN A 161 -9.69 3.60 30.77
N ASP A 162 -9.90 2.32 31.07
CA ASP A 162 -8.87 1.27 31.03
C ASP A 162 -8.76 0.61 29.65
N TYR A 163 -9.80 0.70 28.82
CA TYR A 163 -9.78 0.16 27.45
C TYR A 163 -9.36 1.22 26.43
N LEU A 164 -8.74 0.77 25.32
CA LEU A 164 -8.39 1.68 24.23
C LEU A 164 -9.65 2.27 23.57
N TRP A 165 -10.63 1.44 23.26
CA TRP A 165 -11.91 1.87 22.69
C TRP A 165 -13.00 1.85 23.77
N PRO A 166 -13.95 2.80 23.74
CA PRO A 166 -14.26 3.74 22.65
C PRO A 166 -13.57 5.11 22.74
N LEU A 167 -12.99 5.49 23.89
CA LEU A 167 -12.61 6.90 24.14
C LEU A 167 -11.52 7.43 23.20
N SER A 168 -10.64 6.56 22.67
CA SER A 168 -9.62 6.98 21.70
C SER A 168 -10.13 7.07 20.25
N LEU A 169 -11.33 6.58 19.92
CA LEU A 169 -11.78 6.43 18.52
C LEU A 169 -11.82 7.76 17.77
N SER A 170 -12.42 8.79 18.35
CA SER A 170 -12.56 10.11 17.70
C SER A 170 -11.23 10.85 17.54
N LYS A 171 -10.23 10.49 18.35
CA LYS A 171 -8.87 11.04 18.26
C LYS A 171 -8.04 10.31 17.20
N ALA A 172 -8.16 8.99 17.12
CA ALA A 172 -7.49 8.16 16.11
C ALA A 172 -8.13 8.31 14.71
N PHE A 173 -9.43 8.55 14.64
CA PHE A 173 -10.20 8.62 13.39
C PHE A 173 -11.05 9.89 13.35
N ARG A 174 -10.52 10.95 12.72
CA ARG A 174 -11.14 12.29 12.71
C ARG A 174 -12.47 12.37 11.96
N ARG A 175 -12.72 11.44 11.02
CA ARG A 175 -13.93 11.38 10.19
C ARG A 175 -14.47 9.95 10.09
N LEU A 176 -14.59 9.28 11.23
CA LEU A 176 -15.08 7.91 11.31
C LEU A 176 -16.52 7.75 10.76
N ASN A 177 -17.31 8.83 10.77
CA ASN A 177 -18.64 8.91 10.18
C ASN A 177 -18.68 8.67 8.65
N LEU A 178 -17.56 8.81 7.94
CA LEU A 178 -17.46 8.43 6.53
C LEU A 178 -17.54 6.91 6.30
N ILE A 179 -17.32 6.13 7.36
CA ILE A 179 -17.44 4.66 7.33
C ILE A 179 -18.84 4.27 7.80
N ASP A 180 -19.28 4.76 8.96
CA ASP A 180 -20.64 4.60 9.48
C ASP A 180 -20.95 5.71 10.49
N ASN A 181 -22.21 6.14 10.57
CA ASN A 181 -22.64 7.16 11.54
C ASN A 181 -22.56 6.67 12.99
N LYS A 182 -22.60 5.36 13.23
CA LYS A 182 -22.44 4.76 14.56
C LYS A 182 -20.97 4.37 14.78
N PRO A 183 -20.26 4.95 15.78
CA PRO A 183 -18.83 4.70 15.97
C PRO A 183 -18.44 3.22 16.14
N ILE A 184 -19.28 2.44 16.82
CA ILE A 184 -19.05 1.00 17.04
C ILE A 184 -19.11 0.25 15.70
N GLU A 185 -20.16 0.48 14.91
CA GLU A 185 -20.32 -0.13 13.59
C GLU A 185 -19.24 0.35 12.62
N ALA A 186 -18.84 1.63 12.71
CA ALA A 186 -17.74 2.17 11.93
C ALA A 186 -16.41 1.47 12.23
N ARG A 187 -16.11 1.19 13.51
CA ARG A 187 -14.94 0.41 13.91
C ARG A 187 -14.98 -1.01 13.34
N ARG A 188 -16.13 -1.69 13.44
CA ARG A 188 -16.35 -3.05 12.90
C ARG A 188 -16.21 -3.09 11.37
N LYS A 189 -16.74 -2.09 10.66
CA LYS A 189 -16.54 -1.97 9.21
C LYS A 189 -15.09 -1.65 8.85
N LEU A 190 -14.43 -0.78 9.62
CA LEU A 190 -13.05 -0.40 9.40
C LEU A 190 -12.10 -1.61 9.52
N ILE A 191 -12.28 -2.48 10.52
CA ILE A 191 -11.44 -3.69 10.64
C ILE A 191 -11.61 -4.61 9.43
N ASN A 192 -12.83 -4.76 8.88
CA ASN A 192 -13.06 -5.54 7.66
C ASN A 192 -12.38 -4.90 6.44
N MET A 193 -12.49 -3.58 6.30
CA MET A 193 -11.82 -2.83 5.23
C MET A 193 -10.29 -2.97 5.32
N LEU A 194 -9.72 -2.91 6.53
CA LEU A 194 -8.28 -3.08 6.75
C LEU A 194 -7.82 -4.52 6.48
N LYS A 195 -8.63 -5.53 6.85
CA LYS A 195 -8.35 -6.92 6.51
C LYS A 195 -8.30 -7.12 4.99
N GLU A 196 -9.26 -6.56 4.27
CA GLU A 196 -9.30 -6.58 2.82
C GLU A 196 -8.06 -5.92 2.20
N ILE A 197 -7.64 -4.76 2.73
CA ILE A 197 -6.41 -4.10 2.31
C ILE A 197 -5.16 -4.92 2.65
N ARG A 198 -5.10 -5.58 3.81
CA ARG A 198 -3.97 -6.44 4.20
C ARG A 198 -3.83 -7.62 3.23
N ASP A 199 -4.93 -8.28 2.92
CA ASP A 199 -4.94 -9.41 2.00
C ASP A 199 -4.56 -8.95 0.58
N TYR A 200 -5.04 -7.78 0.15
CA TYR A 200 -4.66 -7.17 -1.12
C TYR A 200 -3.18 -6.76 -1.18
N ARG A 201 -2.66 -6.15 -0.11
CA ARG A 201 -1.24 -5.81 0.08
C ARG A 201 -0.37 -7.06 -0.10
N ASN A 202 -0.72 -8.17 0.56
CA ASN A 202 0.03 -9.41 0.43
C ASN A 202 0.06 -9.91 -1.03
N ARG A 203 -1.05 -9.80 -1.77
CA ARG A 203 -1.08 -10.14 -3.21
C ARG A 203 -0.15 -9.27 -4.04
N LEU A 204 -0.09 -7.96 -3.77
CA LEU A 204 0.84 -7.05 -4.43
C LEU A 204 2.30 -7.47 -4.21
N PHE A 205 2.68 -7.77 -2.97
CA PHE A 205 4.06 -8.16 -2.61
C PHE A 205 4.45 -9.55 -3.11
N HIS A 206 3.50 -10.47 -3.32
CA HIS A 206 3.75 -11.79 -3.88
C HIS A 206 3.66 -11.85 -5.41
N HIS A 207 3.53 -10.70 -6.08
CA HIS A 207 3.38 -10.58 -7.54
C HIS A 207 2.23 -11.42 -8.13
N ASP A 208 1.17 -11.63 -7.35
CA ASP A 208 -0.06 -12.27 -7.83
C ASP A 208 -0.90 -11.29 -8.67
N CYS A 209 -2.01 -11.75 -9.22
CA CYS A 209 -2.97 -10.90 -9.92
C CYS A 209 -3.46 -9.79 -8.99
N ILE A 210 -3.41 -8.55 -9.47
CA ILE A 210 -3.79 -7.37 -8.69
C ILE A 210 -5.27 -7.00 -8.87
N TRP A 211 -6.01 -7.70 -9.71
CA TRP A 211 -7.47 -7.55 -9.88
C TRP A 211 -8.23 -8.70 -9.21
N ILE A 212 -9.53 -8.55 -8.98
CA ILE A 212 -10.37 -9.59 -8.36
C ILE A 212 -10.87 -10.55 -9.43
N LYS A 213 -10.22 -11.71 -9.57
CA LYS A 213 -10.54 -12.72 -10.59
C LYS A 213 -12.04 -13.10 -10.63
N SER A 214 -12.68 -13.30 -9.48
CA SER A 214 -14.09 -13.72 -9.41
C SER A 214 -15.10 -12.67 -9.89
N LYS A 215 -14.69 -11.41 -10.03
CA LYS A 215 -15.55 -10.30 -10.48
C LYS A 215 -15.16 -9.78 -11.86
N THR A 216 -14.23 -10.45 -12.54
CA THR A 216 -13.60 -9.93 -13.75
C THR A 216 -14.01 -10.76 -14.95
N VAL A 217 -14.55 -10.09 -15.96
CA VAL A 217 -14.93 -10.70 -17.24
C VAL A 217 -14.16 -10.11 -18.42
N ASP A 218 -13.61 -8.91 -18.25
CA ASP A 218 -12.88 -8.17 -19.27
C ASP A 218 -11.82 -7.24 -18.64
N ALA A 219 -11.07 -6.52 -19.48
CA ALA A 219 -10.07 -5.56 -19.05
C ALA A 219 -10.65 -4.43 -18.18
N GLN A 220 -11.85 -3.95 -18.51
CA GLN A 220 -12.50 -2.83 -17.84
C GLN A 220 -12.85 -3.19 -16.39
N THR A 221 -13.57 -4.30 -16.20
CA THR A 221 -13.96 -4.83 -14.88
C THR A 221 -12.74 -5.22 -14.04
N ALA A 222 -11.67 -5.75 -14.66
CA ALA A 222 -10.41 -6.02 -13.99
C ALA A 222 -9.82 -4.73 -13.39
N ILE A 223 -9.71 -3.68 -14.22
CA ILE A 223 -9.13 -2.40 -13.87
C ILE A 223 -10.00 -1.66 -12.84
N GLU A 224 -11.31 -1.72 -12.98
CA GLU A 224 -12.24 -1.19 -11.98
C GLU A 224 -12.04 -1.84 -10.61
N SER A 225 -11.84 -3.16 -10.55
CA SER A 225 -11.57 -3.84 -9.28
C SER A 225 -10.26 -3.40 -8.60
N ILE A 226 -9.27 -2.94 -9.39
CA ILE A 226 -8.04 -2.32 -8.87
C ILE A 226 -8.36 -0.92 -8.33
N ARG A 227 -9.10 -0.11 -9.10
CA ARG A 227 -9.50 1.25 -8.73
C ARG A 227 -10.41 1.27 -7.49
N GLU A 228 -11.23 0.24 -7.28
CA GLU A 228 -11.97 0.04 -6.04
C GLU A 228 -11.04 0.00 -4.82
N LYS A 229 -9.85 -0.63 -4.92
CA LYS A 229 -8.87 -0.64 -3.82
C LYS A 229 -8.23 0.72 -3.60
N ILE A 230 -7.95 1.47 -4.67
CA ILE A 230 -7.47 2.85 -4.57
C ILE A 230 -8.50 3.70 -3.81
N ASN A 231 -9.78 3.59 -4.17
CA ASN A 231 -10.87 4.32 -3.52
C ASN A 231 -11.06 3.88 -2.06
N LEU A 232 -10.88 2.59 -1.77
CA LEU A 232 -10.93 2.05 -0.41
C LEU A 232 -9.82 2.65 0.46
N ILE A 233 -8.58 2.69 -0.04
CA ILE A 233 -7.44 3.31 0.64
C ILE A 233 -7.71 4.79 0.88
N GLU A 234 -8.14 5.53 -0.14
CA GLU A 234 -8.47 6.96 0.00
C GLU A 234 -9.52 7.18 1.08
N LYS A 235 -10.59 6.37 1.08
CA LYS A 235 -11.67 6.45 2.08
C LYS A 235 -11.15 6.24 3.49
N ILE A 236 -10.28 5.24 3.72
CA ILE A 236 -9.71 4.96 5.03
C ILE A 236 -8.76 6.10 5.46
N ILE A 237 -7.86 6.55 4.58
CA ILE A 237 -6.96 7.69 4.88
C ILE A 237 -7.78 8.93 5.24
N ARG A 238 -8.86 9.22 4.51
CA ARG A 238 -9.75 10.36 4.80
C ARG A 238 -10.45 10.21 6.15
N ALA A 239 -10.86 9.01 6.53
CA ALA A 239 -11.45 8.73 7.84
C ALA A 239 -10.44 8.94 9.00
N ILE A 240 -9.17 8.59 8.79
CA ILE A 240 -8.08 8.80 9.75
C ILE A 240 -7.69 10.29 9.83
N SER A 241 -7.28 10.86 8.69
CA SER A 241 -6.74 12.22 8.56
C SER A 241 -7.15 12.87 7.23
N PRO A 242 -8.19 13.73 7.24
CA PRO A 242 -8.61 14.48 6.06
C PRO A 242 -7.51 15.34 5.46
N ILE A 243 -6.66 15.93 6.31
CA ILE A 243 -5.54 16.78 5.87
C ILE A 243 -4.53 15.95 5.09
N THR A 244 -4.21 14.73 5.55
CA THR A 244 -3.29 13.85 4.82
C THR A 244 -3.89 13.40 3.48
N CYS A 245 -5.19 13.07 3.47
CA CYS A 245 -5.89 12.75 2.21
C CYS A 245 -5.85 13.93 1.21
N ASN A 246 -6.09 15.15 1.69
CA ASN A 246 -6.02 16.36 0.86
C ASN A 246 -4.60 16.60 0.33
N ALA A 247 -3.57 16.40 1.16
CA ALA A 247 -2.18 16.50 0.73
C ALA A 247 -1.88 15.48 -0.38
N LEU A 248 -2.23 14.21 -0.20
CA LEU A 248 -2.01 13.17 -1.22
C LEU A 248 -2.75 13.47 -2.54
N ASN A 249 -3.95 14.05 -2.46
CA ASN A 249 -4.68 14.55 -3.63
C ASN A 249 -3.95 15.71 -4.31
N ALA A 250 -3.48 16.70 -3.55
CA ALA A 250 -2.73 17.85 -4.08
C ALA A 250 -1.40 17.43 -4.74
N TRP A 251 -0.74 16.40 -4.21
CA TRP A 251 0.46 15.79 -4.80
C TRP A 251 0.15 14.82 -5.97
N GLY A 252 -1.11 14.68 -6.36
CA GLY A 252 -1.53 13.83 -7.48
C GLY A 252 -1.35 12.33 -7.26
N MET A 253 -1.20 11.86 -6.01
CA MET A 253 -0.86 10.46 -5.72
C MET A 253 -1.98 9.50 -6.12
N PHE A 254 -3.23 9.84 -5.79
CA PHE A 254 -4.39 9.03 -6.17
C PHE A 254 -4.66 9.11 -7.68
N GLU A 255 -4.55 10.29 -8.27
CA GLU A 255 -4.74 10.48 -9.72
C GLU A 255 -3.68 9.74 -10.53
N ASN A 256 -2.42 9.76 -10.10
CA ASN A 256 -1.37 8.98 -10.77
C ASN A 256 -1.66 7.47 -10.71
N ALA A 257 -2.07 6.95 -9.54
CA ALA A 257 -2.44 5.54 -9.42
C ALA A 257 -3.64 5.18 -10.30
N ARG A 258 -4.67 6.04 -10.36
CA ARG A 258 -5.84 5.84 -11.25
C ARG A 258 -5.48 5.94 -12.73
N ARG A 259 -4.61 6.88 -13.10
CA ARG A 259 -4.12 7.04 -14.47
C ARG A 259 -3.41 5.78 -14.93
N ILE A 260 -2.45 5.28 -14.15
CA ILE A 260 -1.71 4.05 -14.48
C ILE A 260 -2.65 2.84 -14.52
N CYS A 261 -3.57 2.75 -13.56
CA CYS A 261 -4.61 1.74 -13.51
C CYS A 261 -5.83 2.15 -14.36
N SER A 262 -5.63 2.36 -15.66
CA SER A 262 -6.68 2.68 -16.63
C SER A 262 -6.54 1.85 -17.90
N THR A 263 -7.63 1.68 -18.63
CA THR A 263 -7.63 1.03 -19.95
C THR A 263 -6.83 1.83 -20.97
N SER A 264 -6.86 3.16 -20.88
CA SER A 264 -6.04 4.06 -21.70
C SER A 264 -4.55 3.85 -21.47
N GLU A 265 -4.11 3.72 -20.21
CA GLU A 265 -2.70 3.42 -19.93
C GLU A 265 -2.35 2.02 -20.41
N LEU A 266 -3.19 1.01 -20.14
CA LEU A 266 -2.96 -0.34 -20.66
C LEU A 266 -2.80 -0.34 -22.18
N ALA A 267 -3.61 0.44 -22.91
CA ALA A 267 -3.51 0.59 -24.35
C ALA A 267 -2.17 1.20 -24.79
N ILE A 268 -1.52 2.06 -24.00
CA ILE A 268 -0.14 2.51 -24.31
C ILE A 268 0.84 1.32 -24.33
N TYR A 269 0.56 0.29 -23.53
CA TYR A 269 1.40 -0.89 -23.44
C TYR A 269 1.11 -1.95 -24.50
N THR A 270 -0.16 -2.13 -24.86
CA THR A 270 -0.64 -3.21 -25.74
C THR A 270 -1.07 -2.74 -27.13
N ASN A 271 -1.56 -1.51 -27.28
CA ASN A 271 -1.96 -0.93 -28.56
C ASN A 271 -0.81 -0.15 -29.18
N LEU A 272 -0.59 -0.38 -30.47
CA LEU A 272 0.70 -0.11 -31.08
C LEU A 272 0.87 1.09 -31.96
N ASP A 273 -0.26 1.59 -32.41
CA ASP A 273 -0.31 2.72 -33.29
C ASP A 273 -0.57 3.94 -32.42
N TYR A 274 0.55 4.57 -32.03
CA TYR A 274 0.51 5.90 -31.46
C TYR A 274 0.05 6.87 -32.55
N GLU A 275 -0.74 7.87 -32.16
CA GLU A 275 -1.13 8.93 -33.06
C GLU A 275 0.10 9.64 -33.63
N THR A 276 0.10 9.82 -34.96
CA THR A 276 1.12 10.64 -35.62
C THR A 276 0.87 12.09 -35.29
N ILE A 277 1.89 12.75 -34.75
CA ILE A 277 1.84 14.17 -34.40
C ILE A 277 1.92 15.00 -35.68
N LYS A 278 1.10 16.06 -35.78
CA LYS A 278 1.15 17.00 -36.89
C LYS A 278 2.47 17.78 -36.91
N ASP A 279 2.94 18.15 -38.10
CA ASP A 279 4.21 18.86 -38.27
C ASP A 279 4.29 20.19 -37.50
N GLU A 280 3.14 20.87 -37.31
CA GLU A 280 3.04 22.12 -36.56
C GLU A 280 3.38 21.97 -35.06
N ASP A 281 2.93 20.88 -34.44
CA ASP A 281 3.15 20.59 -33.02
C ASP A 281 4.53 19.95 -32.77
N LEU A 282 5.07 19.29 -33.80
CA LEU A 282 6.31 18.52 -33.74
C LEU A 282 7.52 19.39 -33.38
N LYS A 283 7.56 20.63 -33.87
CA LYS A 283 8.63 21.60 -33.54
C LYS A 283 8.65 21.95 -32.05
N VAL A 284 7.49 22.21 -31.47
CA VAL A 284 7.36 22.57 -30.05
C VAL A 284 7.72 21.37 -29.18
N LEU A 285 7.20 20.19 -29.51
CA LEU A 285 7.45 18.96 -28.76
C LEU A 285 8.90 18.52 -28.84
N ASN A 286 9.57 18.64 -29.99
CA ASN A 286 11.01 18.34 -30.10
C ASN A 286 11.85 19.23 -29.21
N LYS A 287 11.55 20.53 -29.13
CA LYS A 287 12.25 21.45 -28.22
C LYS A 287 12.08 21.05 -26.75
N ILE A 288 10.88 20.59 -26.37
CA ILE A 288 10.64 20.06 -25.02
C ILE A 288 11.36 18.73 -24.82
N PHE A 289 11.37 17.86 -25.83
CA PHE A 289 12.03 16.56 -25.80
C PHE A 289 13.55 16.67 -25.69
N GLU A 290 14.19 17.64 -26.33
CA GLU A 290 15.63 17.88 -26.16
C GLU A 290 16.00 18.18 -24.70
N ARG A 291 15.13 18.90 -23.96
CA ARG A 291 15.32 19.17 -22.53
C ARG A 291 15.32 17.90 -21.68
N THR A 292 14.76 16.80 -22.18
CA THR A 292 14.80 15.48 -21.51
C THR A 292 16.13 14.75 -21.73
N ASN A 293 17.14 15.37 -22.35
CA ASN A 293 18.41 14.75 -22.73
C ASN A 293 18.18 13.49 -23.61
N GLY A 294 17.32 13.62 -24.62
CA GLY A 294 16.92 12.53 -25.50
C GLY A 294 16.07 11.46 -24.82
N GLY A 295 15.32 11.84 -23.79
CA GLY A 295 14.42 10.97 -23.02
C GLY A 295 15.01 10.35 -21.77
N ARG A 296 16.23 10.73 -21.38
CA ARG A 296 16.93 10.19 -20.20
C ARG A 296 16.59 10.91 -18.89
N SER A 297 15.87 12.01 -18.96
CA SER A 297 15.54 12.84 -17.80
C SER A 297 14.10 13.35 -17.87
N SER A 298 13.43 13.37 -16.73
CA SER A 298 12.12 14.01 -16.60
C SER A 298 12.28 15.53 -16.57
N VAL A 299 11.44 16.24 -17.31
CA VAL A 299 11.41 17.71 -17.34
C VAL A 299 10.14 18.18 -16.62
N PRO A 300 10.26 18.71 -15.38
CA PRO A 300 9.13 19.36 -14.74
C PRO A 300 8.84 20.69 -15.42
N MET A 301 7.57 21.04 -15.53
CA MET A 301 7.11 22.31 -16.11
C MET A 301 5.75 22.71 -15.53
N TYR A 302 5.45 24.00 -15.60
CA TYR A 302 4.11 24.53 -15.34
C TYR A 302 3.39 24.78 -16.66
N VAL A 303 2.16 24.27 -16.78
CA VAL A 303 1.27 24.55 -17.91
C VAL A 303 0.03 25.25 -17.35
N GLY A 304 0.04 26.58 -17.43
CA GLY A 304 -0.84 27.42 -16.60
C GLY A 304 -0.54 27.16 -15.12
N ASP A 305 -1.57 26.83 -14.35
CA ASP A 305 -1.46 26.52 -12.91
C ASP A 305 -1.19 25.03 -12.61
N ASN A 306 -1.04 24.19 -13.65
CA ASN A 306 -0.82 22.76 -13.47
C ASN A 306 0.68 22.43 -13.44
N SER A 307 1.11 21.70 -12.41
CA SER A 307 2.43 21.07 -12.39
C SER A 307 2.43 19.82 -13.25
N CYS A 308 3.23 19.81 -14.31
CA CYS A 308 3.34 18.72 -15.27
C CYS A 308 4.77 18.18 -15.31
N VAL A 309 4.90 16.92 -15.72
CA VAL A 309 6.20 16.30 -16.00
C VAL A 309 6.15 15.72 -17.41
N PHE A 310 7.08 16.16 -18.25
CA PHE A 310 7.29 15.57 -19.56
C PHE A 310 8.46 14.58 -19.50
N TYR A 311 8.24 13.36 -19.96
CA TYR A 311 9.26 12.32 -20.01
C TYR A 311 8.98 11.36 -21.16
N LYS A 312 10.04 10.67 -21.61
CA LYS A 312 9.94 9.61 -22.60
C LYS A 312 9.44 8.34 -21.90
N ILE A 313 8.25 7.87 -22.27
CA ILE A 313 7.70 6.62 -21.74
C ILE A 313 8.49 5.40 -22.26
N ARG A 314 9.02 5.48 -23.49
CA ARG A 314 9.76 4.42 -24.21
C ARG A 314 10.83 5.01 -25.09
#